data_AF-A0A6C0J999-F1
#
_entry.id   AF-A0A6C0J999-F1
#
_cell.length_a   1.000
_cell.length_b   1.000
_cell.length_c   1.000
_cell.angle_alpha   90.00
_cell.angle_beta   90.00
_cell.angle_gamma   90.00
#
_symmetry.space_group_name_H-M   'P 1'
#
loop_
_entity.id
_entity.type
_entity.pdbx_description
1 polymer ?
#
loop_
_entity_poly.entity_id
_entity_poly.type
_entity_poly.pdbx_seq_one_letter_code
_entity_poly.pdbx_strand_id
1 'polypeptide(L)'
;MNHLLMMILKYKKIKNNTNMYMMFINVPIFITSLAIGLFLAYITMPPTQVIYVYPNPENEHKISFKDKADNCFHFKSTEVTCPDDASKIRYYNIQ
;
A
#
# COMPACT_ATOMS: atom_id res chain seq x y z
N MET A 1 49.12 -28.17 -17.81
CA MET A 1 48.16 -28.90 -18.67
C MET A 1 46.94 -29.46 -17.91
N ASN A 2 47.07 -29.83 -16.63
CA ASN A 2 45.98 -30.50 -15.87
C ASN A 2 44.93 -29.56 -15.25
N HIS A 3 45.27 -28.30 -14.94
CA HIS A 3 44.32 -27.35 -14.33
C HIS A 3 43.27 -26.84 -15.32
N LEU A 4 43.69 -26.55 -16.56
CA LEU A 4 42.78 -26.15 -17.65
C LEU A 4 41.83 -27.31 -18.02
N LEU A 5 42.36 -28.54 -18.07
CA LEU A 5 41.57 -29.74 -18.30
C LEU A 5 40.51 -29.94 -17.20
N MET A 6 40.87 -29.73 -15.93
CA MET A 6 39.92 -29.79 -14.81
C MET A 6 38.80 -28.73 -14.92
N MET A 7 39.12 -27.50 -15.32
CA MET A 7 38.11 -26.46 -15.54
C MET A 7 37.13 -26.83 -16.65
N ILE A 8 37.63 -27.35 -17.79
CA ILE A 8 36.79 -27.79 -18.91
C ILE A 8 35.91 -28.98 -18.51
N LEU A 9 36.44 -29.94 -17.76
CA LEU A 9 35.67 -31.09 -17.26
C LEU A 9 34.62 -30.67 -16.24
N LYS A 10 34.90 -29.69 -15.37
CA LYS A 10 33.94 -29.11 -14.44
C LYS A 10 32.84 -28.32 -15.17
N TYR A 11 33.21 -27.55 -16.20
CA TYR A 11 32.26 -26.84 -17.07
C TYR A 11 31.36 -27.80 -17.86
N LYS A 12 31.93 -28.88 -18.41
CA LYS A 12 31.18 -29.95 -19.08
C LYS A 12 30.28 -30.71 -18.11
N LYS A 13 30.69 -30.92 -16.85
CA LYS A 13 29.86 -31.52 -15.79
C LYS A 13 28.73 -30.61 -15.34
N ILE A 14 28.94 -29.30 -15.30
CA ILE A 14 27.89 -28.29 -15.04
C ILE A 14 26.88 -28.28 -16.20
N LYS A 15 27.33 -28.34 -17.46
CA LYS A 15 26.45 -28.41 -18.64
C LYS A 15 25.71 -29.75 -18.76
N ASN A 16 26.32 -30.85 -18.33
CA ASN A 16 25.72 -32.20 -18.38
C ASN A 16 24.78 -32.51 -17.20
N ASN A 17 24.61 -31.59 -16.24
CA ASN A 17 23.62 -31.73 -15.17
C ASN A 17 22.41 -30.80 -15.36
N THR A 18 22.06 -30.50 -16.62
CA THR A 18 20.72 -30.03 -16.93
C THR A 18 19.79 -31.23 -16.93
N ASN A 19 19.20 -31.51 -15.77
CA ASN A 19 18.16 -32.51 -15.59
C ASN A 19 17.02 -32.25 -16.58
N MET A 20 16.75 -33.28 -17.38
CA MET A 20 15.88 -33.27 -18.55
C MET A 20 14.38 -33.37 -18.18
N TYR A 21 13.86 -32.64 -17.18
CA TYR A 21 12.41 -32.52 -16.96
C TYR A 21 12.03 -31.25 -16.17
N MET A 22 11.66 -30.17 -16.86
CA MET A 22 10.67 -29.19 -16.40
C MET A 22 9.76 -28.85 -17.59
N MET A 23 8.65 -29.57 -17.69
CA MET A 23 7.96 -29.79 -18.97
C MET A 23 7.21 -28.57 -19.54
N PHE A 24 7.09 -27.42 -18.86
CA PHE A 24 6.39 -26.27 -19.47
C PHE A 24 6.90 -24.88 -19.07
N ILE A 25 7.63 -24.72 -17.95
CA ILE A 25 8.01 -23.39 -17.43
C ILE A 25 9.49 -23.34 -17.06
N ASN A 26 10.19 -22.37 -17.64
CA ASN A 26 11.58 -22.05 -17.30
C ASN A 26 11.61 -21.16 -16.05
N VAL A 27 11.89 -21.76 -14.89
CA VAL A 27 11.86 -21.12 -13.55
C VAL A 27 12.63 -19.79 -13.48
N PRO A 28 13.91 -19.67 -13.91
CA PRO A 28 14.61 -18.39 -13.87
C PRO A 28 13.92 -17.30 -14.71
N ILE A 29 13.41 -17.64 -15.90
CA ILE A 29 12.68 -16.69 -16.75
C ILE A 29 11.39 -16.24 -16.07
N PHE A 30 10.64 -17.17 -15.49
CA PHE A 30 9.41 -16.88 -14.76
C PHE A 30 9.63 -15.92 -13.57
N ILE A 31 10.69 -16.14 -12.79
CA ILE A 31 11.02 -15.26 -11.66
C ILE A 31 11.42 -13.87 -12.16
N THR A 32 12.19 -13.77 -13.24
CA THR A 32 12.57 -12.46 -13.80
C THR A 32 11.37 -11.69 -14.34
N SER A 33 10.42 -12.34 -15.03
CA SER A 33 9.23 -11.68 -15.54
C SER A 33 8.27 -11.27 -14.43
N LEU A 34 8.13 -12.09 -13.39
CA LEU A 34 7.33 -11.77 -12.19
C LEU A 34 7.91 -10.55 -11.45
N ALA A 35 9.24 -10.49 -11.28
CA ALA A 35 9.89 -9.36 -10.62
C ALA A 35 9.69 -8.04 -11.38
N ILE A 36 9.83 -8.08 -12.72
CA ILE A 36 9.57 -6.90 -13.57
C ILE A 36 8.09 -6.49 -13.49
N GLY A 37 7.16 -7.46 -13.52
CA GLY A 37 5.73 -7.18 -13.41
C GLY A 37 5.34 -6.52 -12.09
N LEU A 38 5.85 -7.04 -10.96
CA LEU A 38 5.63 -6.47 -9.64
C LEU A 38 6.24 -5.06 -9.52
N PHE A 39 7.43 -4.85 -10.08
CA PHE A 39 8.06 -3.54 -10.10
C PHE A 39 7.22 -2.51 -10.86
N LEU A 40 6.73 -2.87 -12.05
CA LEU A 40 5.86 -1.99 -12.85
C LEU A 40 4.55 -1.68 -12.12
N ALA A 41 3.91 -2.69 -11.50
CA ALA A 41 2.70 -2.48 -10.70
C ALA A 41 2.94 -1.50 -9.54
N TYR A 42 4.09 -1.59 -8.88
CA TYR A 42 4.43 -0.70 -7.77
C TYR A 42 4.62 0.76 -8.21
N ILE A 43 5.37 1.01 -9.31
CA ILE A 43 5.63 2.38 -9.77
C ILE A 43 4.42 3.03 -10.46
N THR A 44 3.50 2.23 -10.98
CA THR A 44 2.27 2.72 -11.64
C THR A 44 1.12 2.92 -10.66
N MET A 45 1.26 2.47 -9.41
CA MET A 45 0.21 2.62 -8.41
C MET A 45 -0.02 4.11 -8.10
N PRO A 46 -1.27 4.60 -8.11
CA PRO A 46 -1.56 5.97 -7.74
C PRO A 46 -1.17 6.24 -6.28
N PRO A 47 -0.76 7.48 -5.94
CA PRO A 47 -0.45 7.84 -4.57
C PRO A 47 -1.66 7.68 -3.67
N THR A 48 -1.44 7.28 -2.43
CA THR A 48 -2.50 7.21 -1.41
C THR A 48 -3.05 8.60 -1.14
N GLN A 49 -4.33 8.81 -1.44
CA GLN A 49 -5.02 10.06 -1.10
C GLN A 49 -5.44 10.04 0.37
N VAL A 50 -5.01 11.06 1.13
CA VAL A 50 -5.48 11.28 2.49
C VAL A 50 -6.78 12.08 2.41
N ILE A 51 -7.89 11.47 2.81
CA ILE A 51 -9.19 12.13 2.87
C ILE A 51 -9.38 12.66 4.29
N TYR A 52 -9.45 13.98 4.43
CA TYR A 52 -9.77 14.63 5.70
C TYR A 52 -11.28 14.61 5.92
N VAL A 53 -11.72 13.84 6.91
CA VAL A 53 -13.13 13.77 7.31
C VAL A 53 -13.31 14.58 8.59
N TYR A 54 -14.15 15.60 8.52
CA TYR A 54 -14.49 16.43 9.67
C TYR A 54 -15.64 15.81 10.49
N PRO A 55 -15.67 16.03 11.81
CA PRO A 55 -16.75 15.57 12.67
C PRO A 55 -18.07 16.22 12.27
N ASN A 56 -19.10 15.40 12.14
CA ASN A 56 -20.48 15.80 11.94
C ASN A 56 -21.41 14.90 12.78
N PRO A 57 -22.65 15.34 13.06
CA PRO A 57 -23.57 14.59 13.92
C PRO A 57 -23.87 13.15 13.43
N GLU A 58 -23.70 12.88 12.14
CA GLU A 58 -23.98 11.57 11.52
C GLU A 58 -22.79 10.60 11.57
N ASN A 59 -21.56 11.13 11.74
CA ASN A 59 -20.30 10.38 11.68
C ASN A 59 -19.56 10.32 13.03
N GLU A 60 -19.89 11.19 13.97
CA GLU A 60 -19.19 11.35 15.25
C GLU A 60 -19.14 10.07 16.10
N HIS A 61 -20.13 9.18 15.93
CA HIS A 61 -20.21 7.89 16.62
C HIS A 61 -19.54 6.73 15.86
N LYS A 62 -19.20 6.94 14.58
CA LYS A 62 -18.68 5.89 13.69
C LYS A 62 -17.15 5.90 13.61
N ILE A 63 -16.53 7.05 13.82
CA ILE A 63 -15.08 7.25 13.64
C ILE A 63 -14.47 8.06 14.79
N SER A 64 -13.20 7.79 15.10
CA SER A 64 -12.38 8.60 16.00
C SER A 64 -11.60 9.64 15.19
N PHE A 65 -11.46 10.84 15.73
CA PHE A 65 -10.77 11.95 15.08
C PHE A 65 -9.40 12.15 15.69
N LYS A 66 -8.40 12.35 14.84
CA LYS A 66 -7.01 12.54 15.25
C LYS A 66 -6.62 14.00 15.08
N ASP A 67 -6.07 14.61 16.12
CA ASP A 67 -5.54 15.97 16.05
C ASP A 67 -4.11 16.02 15.48
N LYS A 68 -3.56 17.24 15.36
CA LYS A 68 -2.18 17.47 14.91
C LYS A 68 -1.12 17.08 15.95
N ALA A 69 -1.51 16.81 17.19
CA ALA A 69 -0.66 16.41 18.30
C ALA A 69 -0.74 14.90 18.59
N ASP A 70 -1.27 14.12 17.63
CA ASP A 70 -1.43 12.66 17.69
C ASP A 70 -2.45 12.14 18.72
N ASN A 71 -3.30 13.02 19.27
CA ASN A 71 -4.35 12.63 20.21
C ASN A 71 -5.63 12.22 19.46
N CYS A 72 -6.29 11.19 19.98
CA CYS A 72 -7.55 10.69 19.45
C CYS A 72 -8.73 11.15 20.30
N PHE A 73 -9.77 11.67 19.64
CA PHE A 73 -10.99 12.19 20.29
C PHE A 73 -12.25 11.59 19.69
N HIS A 74 -13.30 11.57 20.50
CA HIS A 74 -14.67 11.33 20.08
C HIS A 74 -15.49 12.59 20.32
N PHE A 75 -16.24 13.01 19.31
CA PHE A 75 -17.18 14.11 19.45
C PHE A 75 -18.56 13.57 19.80
N LYS A 76 -19.33 14.37 20.52
CA LYS A 76 -20.73 14.12 20.80
C LYS A 76 -21.49 15.42 20.58
N SER A 77 -22.36 15.42 19.59
CA SER A 77 -23.29 16.49 19.32
C SER A 77 -24.50 16.34 20.22
N THR A 78 -24.99 17.48 20.70
CA THR A 78 -26.24 17.58 21.43
C THR A 78 -27.20 18.40 20.61
N GLU A 79 -28.36 17.81 20.29
CA GLU A 79 -29.43 18.55 19.64
C GLU A 79 -30.00 19.59 20.62
N VAL A 80 -30.16 20.81 20.14
CA VAL A 80 -30.71 21.93 20.90
C VAL A 80 -31.80 22.60 20.10
N THR A 81 -32.80 23.16 20.77
CA THR A 81 -33.84 23.93 20.11
C THR A 81 -33.26 25.23 19.56
N CYS A 82 -33.42 25.46 18.25
CA CYS A 82 -33.03 26.72 17.64
C CYS A 82 -33.90 27.87 18.19
N PRO A 83 -33.30 28.97 18.68
CA PRO A 83 -34.08 30.13 19.10
C PRO A 83 -34.71 30.84 17.90
N ASP A 84 -35.92 31.37 18.06
CA ASP A 84 -36.63 32.12 17.01
C ASP A 84 -35.94 33.45 16.65
N ASP A 85 -35.14 33.98 17.57
CA ASP A 85 -34.41 35.23 17.42
C ASP A 85 -33.04 35.01 16.75
N ALA A 86 -32.92 35.48 15.51
CA ALA A 86 -31.72 35.35 14.69
C ALA A 86 -30.47 36.01 15.31
N SER A 87 -30.61 37.00 16.20
CA SER A 87 -29.47 37.67 16.85
C SER A 87 -28.74 36.77 17.85
N LYS A 88 -29.41 35.70 18.31
CA LYS A 88 -28.86 34.70 19.23
C LYS A 88 -28.17 33.55 18.49
N ILE A 89 -28.28 33.48 17.17
CA ILE A 89 -27.65 32.46 16.35
C ILE A 89 -26.20 32.90 16.04
N ARG A 90 -25.24 32.02 16.35
CA ARG A 90 -23.82 32.26 16.07
C ARG A 90 -23.43 31.54 14.79
N TYR A 91 -22.92 32.30 13.82
CA TYR A 91 -22.34 31.75 12.60
C TYR A 91 -20.84 31.51 12.80
N TYR A 92 -20.38 30.33 12.40
CA TYR A 92 -18.96 30.00 12.33
C TYR A 92 -18.61 29.73 10.87
N ASN A 93 -17.46 30.26 10.44
CA ASN A 93 -16.88 29.87 9.15
C ASN A 93 -16.13 28.55 9.36
N ILE A 94 -16.55 27.50 8.69
CA ILE A 94 -15.77 26.27 8.57
C ILE A 94 -14.70 26.53 7.50
N GLN A 95 -13.42 26.45 7.89
CA GLN A 95 -12.26 26.67 7.01
C GLN A 95 -11.96 25.45 6.14
#